data_AF-A0A7S1XPY6-F1
#
_entry.id   AF-A0A7S1XPY6-F1
#
_cell.length_a   1.000
_cell.length_b   1.000
_cell.length_c   1.000
_cell.angle_alpha   90.00
_cell.angle_beta   90.00
_cell.angle_gamma   90.00
#
_symmetry.space_group_name_H-M   'P 1'
#
loop_
_entity.id
_entity.type
_entity.pdbx_description
1 polymer ?
#
loop_
_entity_poly.entity_id
_entity_poly.type
_entity_poly.pdbx_seq_one_letter_code
_entity_poly.pdbx_strand_id
1 'polypeptide(L)'
;HGSYFGQAATATLYELCTQLTKDNNDLLWLAILGSTDQYLAGRVDRDTYRQMATYLSHEVDNKNKDAASEDARDVFAAEDGTVVKVAETGRISAEKQELRFMLYRHWSLYESIYHSEYACPRLGVWTTQGKAQMEEFLAKMGISLTQSRQKFSFMSPSLVARLRDQCRAYGPEYNLPELFYTSFSRTYGYRQPIAASDVVCAVNALLEVGSKASATAAANGGDNGASNFVHAFNDAMDCLTLKRTGLLTRGIQLSKNLQ
;
A
#
# COMPACT_ATOMS: atom_id res chain seq x y z
N HIS A 1 -20.90 -8.94 24.99
CA HIS A 1 -20.65 -7.57 24.53
C HIS A 1 -19.76 -7.65 23.30
N GLY A 2 -20.26 -7.24 22.13
CA GLY A 2 -19.46 -7.18 20.90
C GLY A 2 -18.91 -5.78 20.71
N SER A 3 -17.61 -5.66 20.39
CA SER A 3 -16.99 -4.42 19.93
C SER A 3 -17.02 -4.38 18.40
N TYR A 4 -17.39 -3.25 17.81
CA TYR A 4 -17.37 -3.04 16.36
C TYR A 4 -16.60 -1.75 16.04
N PHE A 5 -16.08 -1.66 14.81
CA PHE A 5 -15.44 -0.45 14.29
C PHE A 5 -16.38 0.25 13.33
N GLY A 6 -16.43 1.58 13.41
CA GLY A 6 -17.13 2.42 12.45
C GLY A 6 -16.20 2.94 11.35
N GLN A 7 -16.68 3.96 10.63
CA GLN A 7 -15.91 4.68 9.62
C GLN A 7 -14.55 5.17 10.14
N ALA A 8 -13.54 5.18 9.27
CA ALA A 8 -12.21 5.72 9.59
C ALA A 8 -12.31 7.16 10.09
N ALA A 9 -11.64 7.45 11.21
CA ALA A 9 -11.55 8.81 11.74
C ALA A 9 -10.93 9.78 10.71
N THR A 10 -10.01 9.30 9.88
CA THR A 10 -9.42 10.09 8.79
C THR A 10 -10.43 10.44 7.70
N ALA A 11 -11.40 9.54 7.41
CA ALA A 11 -12.45 9.80 6.43
C ALA A 11 -13.45 10.86 6.95
N THR A 12 -13.84 10.78 8.23
CA THR A 12 -14.72 11.81 8.83
C THR A 12 -14.03 13.17 8.93
N LEU A 13 -12.74 13.19 9.27
CA LEU A 13 -11.96 14.44 9.30
C LEU A 13 -11.83 15.05 7.91
N TYR A 14 -11.64 14.22 6.88
CA TYR A 14 -11.58 14.67 5.51
C TYR A 14 -12.91 15.29 5.05
N GLU A 15 -14.04 14.65 5.37
CA GLU A 15 -15.37 15.19 5.08
C GLU A 15 -15.59 16.58 5.71
N LEU A 16 -15.17 16.76 6.96
CA LEU A 16 -15.19 18.06 7.62
C LEU A 16 -14.29 19.09 6.92
N CYS A 17 -13.08 18.69 6.49
CA CYS A 17 -12.20 19.56 5.73
C CYS A 17 -12.81 19.98 4.38
N THR A 18 -13.53 19.08 3.70
CA THR A 18 -14.27 19.38 2.48
C THR A 18 -15.40 20.37 2.73
N GLN A 19 -16.17 20.21 3.81
CA GLN A 19 -17.21 21.16 4.21
C GLN A 19 -16.65 22.56 4.52
N LEU A 20 -15.42 22.63 5.03
CA LEU A 20 -14.71 23.88 5.31
C LEU A 20 -13.93 24.43 4.11
N THR A 21 -14.04 23.81 2.93
CA THR A 21 -13.28 24.16 1.71
C THR A 21 -11.76 24.26 1.96
N LYS A 22 -11.23 23.39 2.82
CA LYS A 22 -9.80 23.30 3.20
C LYS A 22 -9.20 21.95 2.80
N ASP A 23 -9.74 21.34 1.76
CA ASP A 23 -9.42 20.01 1.29
C ASP A 23 -8.19 20.01 0.35
N ASN A 24 -7.08 19.46 0.84
CA ASN A 24 -5.83 19.32 0.11
C ASN A 24 -5.56 17.85 -0.28
N ASN A 25 -4.76 17.62 -1.33
CA ASN A 25 -4.29 16.29 -1.74
C ASN A 25 -3.57 15.55 -0.60
N ASP A 26 -2.85 16.26 0.28
CA ASP A 26 -2.24 15.67 1.47
C ASP A 26 -3.28 15.11 2.45
N LEU A 27 -4.39 15.82 2.68
CA LEU A 27 -5.46 15.37 3.56
C LEU A 27 -6.24 14.20 2.95
N LEU A 28 -6.47 14.24 1.63
CA LEU A 28 -7.06 13.14 0.89
C LEU A 28 -6.18 11.88 0.97
N TRP A 29 -4.85 12.03 0.85
CA TRP A 29 -3.90 10.94 1.02
C TRP A 29 -3.99 10.31 2.42
N LEU A 30 -4.07 11.12 3.47
CA LEU A 30 -4.24 10.61 4.84
C LEU A 30 -5.59 9.89 5.03
N ALA A 31 -6.67 10.39 4.41
CA ALA A 31 -7.98 9.73 4.40
C ALA A 31 -7.90 8.34 3.74
N ILE A 32 -7.22 8.25 2.60
CA ILE A 32 -6.94 7.00 1.87
C ILE A 32 -6.14 6.02 2.73
N LEU A 33 -5.06 6.48 3.37
CA LEU A 33 -4.22 5.62 4.21
C LEU A 33 -4.98 5.06 5.40
N GLY A 34 -5.74 5.87 6.14
CA GLY A 34 -6.53 5.39 7.27
C GLY A 34 -7.65 4.42 6.86
N SER A 35 -8.29 4.66 5.71
CA SER A 35 -9.28 3.72 5.16
C SER A 35 -8.63 2.39 4.72
N THR A 36 -7.42 2.47 4.17
CA THR A 36 -6.64 1.30 3.75
C THR A 36 -6.17 0.49 4.96
N ASP A 37 -5.73 1.13 6.05
CA ASP A 37 -5.39 0.46 7.31
C ASP A 37 -6.57 -0.32 7.90
N GLN A 38 -7.76 0.29 7.96
CA GLN A 38 -8.95 -0.39 8.43
C GLN A 38 -9.30 -1.64 7.60
N TYR A 39 -9.12 -1.57 6.28
CA TYR A 39 -9.38 -2.69 5.39
C TYR A 39 -8.33 -3.79 5.50
N LEU A 40 -7.03 -3.43 5.54
CA LEU A 40 -5.95 -4.40 5.70
C LEU A 40 -6.02 -5.10 7.06
N ALA A 41 -6.32 -4.38 8.14
CA ALA A 41 -6.48 -4.95 9.47
C ALA A 41 -7.79 -5.74 9.66
N GLY A 42 -8.62 -5.89 8.61
CA GLY A 42 -9.89 -6.62 8.67
C GLY A 42 -10.94 -5.99 9.61
N ARG A 43 -10.83 -4.70 9.93
CA ARG A 43 -11.74 -3.99 10.84
C ARG A 43 -13.04 -3.56 10.17
N VAL A 44 -13.03 -3.44 8.85
CA VAL A 44 -14.17 -3.04 8.02
C VAL A 44 -14.40 -4.11 6.95
N ASP A 45 -15.66 -4.38 6.64
CA ASP A 45 -16.04 -5.32 5.61
C ASP A 45 -15.72 -4.79 4.21
N ARG A 46 -15.66 -5.72 3.26
CA ARG A 46 -15.29 -5.42 1.88
C ARG A 46 -16.27 -4.46 1.20
N ASP A 47 -17.57 -4.57 1.49
CA ASP A 47 -18.58 -3.78 0.80
C ASP A 47 -18.57 -2.34 1.30
N THR A 48 -18.44 -2.13 2.61
CA THR A 48 -18.21 -0.79 3.18
C THR A 48 -16.90 -0.17 2.67
N TYR A 49 -15.80 -0.92 2.63
CA TYR A 49 -14.56 -0.41 2.06
C TYR A 49 -14.71 -0.06 0.58
N ARG A 50 -15.41 -0.88 -0.23
CA ARG A 50 -15.64 -0.60 -1.64
C ARG A 50 -16.41 0.70 -1.86
N GLN A 51 -17.43 0.95 -1.04
CA GLN A 51 -18.20 2.20 -1.09
C GLN A 51 -17.29 3.40 -0.76
N MET A 52 -16.51 3.31 0.31
CA MET A 52 -15.54 4.34 0.70
C MET A 52 -14.49 4.60 -0.39
N ALA A 53 -13.91 3.53 -0.96
CA ALA A 53 -12.91 3.63 -2.02
C ALA A 53 -13.49 4.22 -3.31
N THR A 54 -14.77 3.98 -3.60
CA THR A 54 -15.46 4.60 -4.75
C THR A 54 -15.61 6.10 -4.55
N TYR A 55 -16.03 6.53 -3.36
CA TYR A 55 -16.09 7.95 -2.98
C TYR A 55 -14.71 8.62 -3.09
N LEU A 56 -13.68 8.04 -2.46
CA LEU A 56 -12.32 8.58 -2.51
C LEU A 56 -11.75 8.60 -3.94
N SER A 57 -12.10 7.63 -4.79
CA SER A 57 -11.69 7.63 -6.20
C SER A 57 -12.29 8.80 -6.97
N HIS A 58 -13.54 9.14 -6.69
CA HIS A 58 -14.20 10.29 -7.31
C HIS A 58 -13.56 11.61 -6.86
N GLU A 59 -13.20 11.73 -5.58
CA GLU A 59 -12.46 12.88 -5.05
C GLU A 59 -11.06 13.02 -5.67
N VAL A 60 -10.34 11.91 -5.83
CA VAL A 60 -9.04 11.89 -6.53
C VAL A 60 -9.20 12.36 -7.97
N ASP A 61 -10.21 11.86 -8.69
CA ASP A 61 -10.47 12.27 -10.08
C ASP A 61 -10.87 13.75 -10.17
N ASN A 62 -11.63 14.26 -9.22
CA ASN A 62 -12.03 15.66 -9.16
C ASN A 62 -10.81 16.58 -8.96
N LYS A 63 -10.00 16.30 -7.94
CA LYS A 63 -8.80 17.10 -7.62
C LYS A 63 -7.71 17.03 -8.67
N ASN A 64 -7.55 15.87 -9.32
CA ASN A 64 -6.60 15.73 -10.41
C ASN A 64 -7.03 16.49 -11.68
N LYS A 65 -8.33 16.69 -11.91
CA LYS A 65 -8.82 17.53 -13.01
C LYS A 65 -8.54 19.01 -12.76
N ASP A 66 -8.71 19.45 -11.52
CA ASP A 66 -8.38 20.82 -11.12
C ASP A 66 -6.88 21.09 -11.29
N ALA A 67 -6.03 20.15 -10.88
CA ALA A 67 -4.57 20.23 -11.10
C ALA A 67 -4.20 20.26 -12.61
N ALA A 68 -4.87 19.44 -13.44
CA ALA A 68 -4.63 19.41 -14.88
C ALA A 68 -4.99 20.73 -15.60
N SER A 69 -5.87 21.55 -15.00
CA SER A 69 -6.21 22.88 -15.52
C SER A 69 -5.11 23.93 -15.26
N GLU A 70 -4.25 23.71 -14.26
CA GLU A 70 -3.05 24.51 -13.98
C GLU A 70 -1.81 23.97 -14.72
N ASP A 71 -1.72 22.66 -14.93
CA ASP A 71 -0.58 21.94 -15.56
C ASP A 71 -0.41 22.18 -17.07
N ALA A 72 -1.37 22.82 -17.75
CA ALA A 72 -1.17 23.25 -19.15
C ALA A 72 -0.05 24.30 -19.32
N ARG A 73 0.53 24.79 -18.22
CA ARG A 73 1.64 25.76 -18.20
C ARG A 73 3.02 25.14 -17.99
N ASP A 74 3.12 23.87 -17.61
CA ASP A 74 4.37 23.26 -17.12
C ASP A 74 4.91 22.15 -18.05
N VAL A 75 4.81 22.38 -19.36
CA VAL A 75 5.61 21.63 -20.35
C VAL A 75 6.81 22.50 -20.72
N PHE A 76 7.97 22.26 -20.10
CA PHE A 76 9.22 22.81 -20.60
C PHE A 76 9.61 22.04 -21.86
N ALA A 77 9.27 22.61 -23.02
CA ALA A 77 9.88 22.21 -24.27
C ALA A 77 11.31 22.76 -24.28
N ALA A 78 12.33 21.89 -24.20
CA ALA A 78 13.68 22.28 -24.56
C ALA A 78 13.72 22.66 -26.06
N GLU A 79 14.67 23.51 -26.48
CA GLU A 79 14.81 23.94 -27.89
C GLU A 79 14.97 22.77 -28.89
N ASP A 80 15.35 21.57 -28.42
CA ASP A 80 15.47 20.33 -29.19
C ASP A 80 14.18 19.47 -29.26
N GLY A 81 13.03 19.97 -28.77
CA GLY A 81 11.77 19.23 -28.82
C GLY A 81 11.64 18.09 -27.81
N THR A 82 12.58 17.98 -26.87
CA THR A 82 12.49 17.04 -25.74
C THR A 82 11.47 17.54 -24.73
N VAL A 83 10.34 16.84 -24.63
CA VAL A 83 9.30 17.11 -23.62
C VAL A 83 9.70 16.46 -22.30
N VAL A 84 10.16 17.26 -21.34
CA VAL A 84 10.41 16.79 -19.97
C VAL A 84 9.11 16.93 -19.18
N LYS A 85 8.56 15.81 -18.70
CA LYS A 85 7.43 15.85 -17.74
C LYS A 85 7.93 16.45 -16.43
N VAL A 86 7.35 17.58 -16.02
CA VAL A 86 7.59 18.15 -14.68
C VAL A 86 7.18 17.11 -13.64
N ALA A 87 7.95 17.03 -12.55
CA ALA A 87 7.70 16.08 -11.47
C ALA A 87 6.32 16.34 -10.85
N GLU A 88 5.34 15.48 -11.18
CA GLU A 88 3.99 15.42 -10.60
C GLU A 88 4.05 15.05 -9.10
N THR A 89 4.61 15.93 -8.29
CA THR A 89 4.84 15.72 -6.86
C THR A 89 3.51 15.84 -6.14
N GLY A 90 3.05 14.74 -5.57
CA GLY A 90 1.84 14.70 -4.77
C GLY A 90 0.59 14.27 -5.52
N ARG A 91 0.68 13.94 -6.82
CA ARG A 91 -0.44 13.36 -7.57
C ARG A 91 -0.82 11.99 -6.99
N ILE A 92 -2.13 11.77 -6.85
CA ILE A 92 -2.70 10.51 -6.37
C ILE A 92 -3.38 9.83 -7.56
N SER A 93 -3.18 8.53 -7.71
CA SER A 93 -3.81 7.72 -8.76
C SER A 93 -4.65 6.63 -8.13
N ALA A 94 -5.91 6.51 -8.57
CA ALA A 94 -6.80 5.44 -8.15
C ALA A 94 -6.48 4.16 -8.95
N GLU A 95 -6.00 3.13 -8.24
CA GLU A 95 -5.67 1.83 -8.80
C GLU A 95 -6.85 0.88 -8.59
N LYS A 96 -7.70 0.71 -9.61
CA LYS A 96 -8.94 -0.08 -9.49
C LYS A 96 -8.70 -1.57 -9.22
N GLN A 97 -7.50 -2.07 -9.53
CA GLN A 97 -7.17 -3.50 -9.55
C GLN A 97 -5.81 -3.75 -8.90
N GLU A 98 -5.74 -3.42 -7.61
CA GLU A 98 -4.60 -3.72 -6.76
C GLU A 98 -4.68 -5.18 -6.29
N LEU A 99 -3.55 -5.88 -6.32
CA LEU A 99 -3.45 -7.25 -5.83
C LEU A 99 -3.40 -7.24 -4.31
N ARG A 100 -4.15 -8.14 -3.66
CA ARG A 100 -4.07 -8.39 -2.21
C ARG A 100 -2.84 -9.21 -1.83
N PHE A 101 -1.70 -8.83 -2.40
CA PHE A 101 -0.39 -9.39 -2.10
C PHE A 101 0.40 -8.42 -1.25
N MET A 102 0.96 -8.88 -0.12
CA MET A 102 1.67 -8.02 0.81
C MET A 102 3.02 -7.59 0.23
N LEU A 103 3.23 -6.27 0.11
CA LEU A 103 4.51 -5.66 -0.31
C LEU A 103 5.10 -6.25 -1.61
N TYR A 104 4.26 -6.69 -2.56
CA TYR A 104 4.76 -7.41 -3.74
C TYR A 104 5.73 -6.57 -4.59
N ARG A 105 5.62 -5.23 -4.56
CA ARG A 105 6.57 -4.32 -5.25
C ARG A 105 7.97 -4.32 -4.64
N HIS A 106 8.07 -4.69 -3.37
CA HIS A 106 9.30 -4.65 -2.58
C HIS A 106 9.90 -6.04 -2.32
N TRP A 107 9.17 -7.11 -2.61
CA TRP A 107 9.57 -8.50 -2.38
C TRP A 107 9.65 -9.33 -3.66
N SER A 108 10.02 -10.59 -3.51
CA SER A 108 9.73 -11.59 -4.54
C SER A 108 8.22 -11.88 -4.57
N LEU A 109 7.69 -12.28 -5.73
CA LEU A 109 6.27 -12.64 -5.82
C LEU A 109 5.94 -13.84 -4.93
N TYR A 110 6.88 -14.78 -4.81
CA TYR A 110 6.76 -15.95 -3.96
C TYR A 110 6.57 -15.58 -2.48
N GLU A 111 7.48 -14.76 -1.92
CA GLU A 111 7.39 -14.30 -0.52
C GLU A 111 6.15 -13.46 -0.29
N SER A 112 5.81 -12.60 -1.25
CA SER A 112 4.63 -11.76 -1.15
C SER A 112 3.35 -12.58 -0.99
N ILE A 113 3.13 -13.61 -1.82
CA ILE A 113 1.98 -14.51 -1.69
C ILE A 113 2.04 -15.27 -0.35
N TYR A 114 3.21 -15.75 0.03
CA TYR A 114 3.43 -16.53 1.25
C TYR A 114 3.01 -15.79 2.53
N HIS A 115 3.34 -14.51 2.65
CA HIS A 115 3.00 -13.71 3.83
C HIS A 115 1.74 -12.85 3.65
N SER A 116 0.99 -13.04 2.56
CA SER A 116 -0.27 -12.32 2.36
C SER A 116 -1.38 -12.89 3.23
N GLU A 117 -1.98 -12.07 4.06
CA GLU A 117 -3.10 -12.46 4.93
C GLU A 117 -4.30 -13.04 4.17
N TYR A 118 -4.52 -12.61 2.93
CA TYR A 118 -5.60 -13.13 2.09
C TYR A 118 -5.23 -14.44 1.38
N ALA A 119 -4.06 -14.48 0.72
CA ALA A 119 -3.70 -15.59 -0.17
C ALA A 119 -3.15 -16.81 0.59
N CYS A 120 -2.35 -16.57 1.65
CA CYS A 120 -1.72 -17.63 2.43
C CYS A 120 -2.73 -18.64 3.02
N PRO A 121 -3.80 -18.23 3.73
CA PRO A 121 -4.79 -19.15 4.27
C PRO A 121 -5.66 -19.84 3.23
N ARG A 122 -5.92 -19.20 2.09
CA ARG A 122 -6.76 -19.79 1.04
C ARG A 122 -6.04 -20.87 0.24
N LEU A 123 -4.72 -20.72 0.08
CA LEU A 123 -3.86 -21.70 -0.58
C LEU A 123 -3.25 -22.73 0.41
N GLY A 124 -3.33 -22.48 1.72
CA GLY A 124 -2.78 -23.38 2.74
C GLY A 124 -1.24 -23.49 2.68
N VAL A 125 -0.54 -22.39 2.40
CA VAL A 125 0.89 -22.37 2.03
C VAL A 125 1.83 -22.81 3.17
N TRP A 126 1.35 -22.93 4.41
CA TRP A 126 2.12 -23.56 5.50
C TRP A 126 2.32 -25.06 5.30
N THR A 127 1.47 -25.72 4.50
CA THR A 127 1.59 -27.14 4.19
C THR A 127 2.43 -27.39 2.94
N THR A 128 3.08 -28.55 2.84
CA THR A 128 3.80 -28.96 1.63
C THR A 128 2.88 -29.00 0.40
N GLN A 129 1.62 -29.43 0.58
CA GLN A 129 0.61 -29.46 -0.47
C GLN A 129 0.23 -28.05 -0.94
N GLY A 130 0.00 -27.12 -0.02
CA GLY A 130 -0.32 -25.73 -0.36
C GLY A 130 0.85 -24.99 -1.02
N LYS A 131 2.09 -25.30 -0.64
CA LYS A 131 3.28 -24.81 -1.36
C LYS A 131 3.31 -25.31 -2.80
N ALA A 132 3.07 -26.60 -3.01
CA ALA A 132 2.98 -27.17 -4.36
C ALA A 132 1.84 -26.52 -5.16
N GLN A 133 0.67 -26.29 -4.54
CA GLN A 133 -0.46 -25.61 -5.17
C GLN A 133 -0.15 -24.15 -5.54
N MET A 134 0.59 -23.42 -4.70
CA MET A 134 1.05 -22.07 -5.00
C MET A 134 2.05 -22.06 -6.16
N GLU A 135 2.97 -23.01 -6.20
CA GLU A 135 3.93 -23.16 -7.30
C GLU A 135 3.22 -23.55 -8.61
N GLU A 136 2.19 -24.40 -8.54
CA GLU A 136 1.33 -24.75 -9.68
C GLU A 136 0.54 -23.52 -10.18
N PHE A 137 -0.01 -22.71 -9.28
CA PHE A 137 -0.68 -21.46 -9.62
C PHE A 137 0.26 -20.51 -10.37
N LEU A 138 1.49 -20.34 -9.88
CA LEU A 138 2.52 -19.53 -10.56
C LEU A 138 2.89 -20.10 -11.93
N ALA A 139 3.02 -21.43 -12.03
CA ALA A 139 3.34 -22.11 -13.27
C ALA A 139 2.21 -21.96 -14.32
N LYS A 140 0.93 -22.05 -13.93
CA LYS A 140 -0.20 -21.80 -14.83
C LYS A 140 -0.23 -20.38 -15.38
N MET A 141 0.23 -19.40 -14.60
CA MET A 141 0.39 -18.01 -15.07
C MET A 141 1.59 -17.81 -16.01
N GLY A 142 2.40 -18.85 -16.24
CA GLY A 142 3.60 -18.79 -17.07
C GLY A 142 4.79 -18.13 -16.37
N ILE A 143 4.80 -18.12 -15.03
CA ILE A 143 5.90 -17.59 -14.23
C ILE A 143 6.73 -18.76 -13.72
N SER A 144 8.00 -18.83 -14.09
CA SER A 144 8.88 -19.90 -13.60
C SER A 144 9.14 -19.72 -12.09
N LEU A 145 9.46 -20.83 -11.41
CA LEU A 145 9.82 -20.76 -9.98
C LEU A 145 11.02 -19.83 -9.74
N THR A 146 12.01 -19.85 -10.63
CA THR A 146 13.18 -18.96 -10.57
C THR A 146 12.79 -17.49 -10.69
N GLN A 147 11.88 -17.15 -11.60
CA GLN A 147 11.35 -15.80 -11.75
C GLN A 147 10.55 -15.39 -10.52
N SER A 148 9.69 -16.27 -9.98
CA SER A 148 8.86 -15.96 -8.81
C SER A 148 9.67 -15.58 -7.56
N ARG A 149 10.89 -16.10 -7.43
CA ARG A 149 11.84 -15.82 -6.34
C ARG A 149 12.72 -14.60 -6.59
N GLN A 150 12.77 -14.09 -7.82
CA GLN A 150 13.43 -12.83 -8.12
C GLN A 150 12.62 -11.67 -7.53
N LYS A 151 13.30 -10.60 -7.10
CA LYS A 151 12.60 -9.37 -6.68
C LYS A 151 11.73 -8.86 -7.81
N PHE A 152 10.50 -8.48 -7.48
CA PHE A 152 9.50 -7.98 -8.43
C PHE A 152 10.01 -6.81 -9.28
N SER A 153 10.80 -5.90 -8.69
CA SER A 153 11.38 -4.76 -9.40
C SER A 153 12.31 -5.14 -10.56
N PHE A 154 12.84 -6.36 -10.58
CA PHE A 154 13.73 -6.86 -11.61
C PHE A 154 13.04 -7.84 -12.59
N MET A 155 11.75 -8.12 -12.40
CA MET A 155 10.97 -8.93 -13.35
C MET A 155 10.80 -8.19 -14.67
N SER A 156 10.62 -8.94 -15.76
CA SER A 156 10.41 -8.35 -17.08
C SER A 156 9.09 -7.55 -17.12
N PRO A 157 9.07 -6.35 -17.74
CA PRO A 157 7.86 -5.53 -17.81
C PRO A 157 6.67 -6.23 -18.48
N SER A 158 6.94 -7.10 -19.47
CA SER A 158 5.91 -7.89 -20.15
C SER A 158 5.25 -8.93 -19.24
N LEU A 159 6.01 -9.50 -18.29
CA LEU A 159 5.46 -10.42 -17.28
C LEU A 159 4.62 -9.65 -16.27
N VAL A 160 5.13 -8.52 -15.77
CA VAL A 160 4.43 -7.65 -14.82
C VAL A 160 3.11 -7.12 -15.40
N ALA A 161 3.10 -6.73 -16.68
CA ALA A 161 1.90 -6.27 -17.37
C ALA A 161 0.81 -7.36 -17.43
N ARG A 162 1.21 -8.60 -17.73
CA ARG A 162 0.26 -9.74 -17.83
C ARG A 162 -0.15 -10.30 -16.48
N LEU A 163 0.63 -10.10 -15.42
CA LEU A 163 0.40 -10.71 -14.10
C LEU A 163 -1.03 -10.48 -13.60
N ARG A 164 -1.54 -9.24 -13.71
CA ARG A 164 -2.90 -8.91 -13.26
C ARG A 164 -3.98 -9.67 -14.03
N ASP A 165 -3.83 -9.80 -15.35
CA ASP A 165 -4.78 -10.52 -16.18
C ASP A 165 -4.74 -12.03 -15.89
N GLN A 166 -3.54 -12.59 -15.70
CA GLN A 166 -3.36 -13.99 -15.36
C GLN A 166 -3.91 -14.32 -13.95
N CYS A 167 -3.67 -13.44 -12.97
CA CYS A 167 -4.23 -13.55 -11.62
C CYS A 167 -5.77 -13.49 -11.64
N ARG A 168 -6.38 -12.72 -12.55
CA ARG A 168 -7.83 -12.70 -12.74
C ARG A 168 -8.36 -13.97 -13.36
N ALA A 169 -7.69 -14.47 -14.39
CA ALA A 169 -8.11 -15.66 -15.11
C ALA A 169 -8.07 -16.91 -14.21
N TYR A 170 -6.95 -17.13 -13.53
CA TYR A 170 -6.72 -18.37 -12.77
C TYR A 170 -7.01 -18.25 -11.26
N GLY A 171 -7.08 -17.04 -10.69
CA GLY A 171 -7.32 -16.85 -9.26
C GLY A 171 -8.53 -17.64 -8.70
N PRO A 172 -9.71 -17.62 -9.34
CA PRO A 172 -10.87 -18.37 -8.88
C PRO A 172 -10.67 -19.89 -8.81
N GLU A 173 -9.88 -20.48 -9.72
CA GLU A 173 -9.58 -21.93 -9.72
C GLU A 173 -8.80 -22.35 -8.46
N TYR A 174 -8.00 -21.44 -7.91
CA TYR A 174 -7.16 -21.67 -6.73
C TYR A 174 -7.77 -21.09 -5.45
N ASN A 175 -9.11 -20.98 -5.38
CA ASN A 175 -9.82 -20.47 -4.21
C ASN A 175 -9.48 -19.00 -3.86
N LEU A 176 -9.09 -18.19 -4.86
CA LEU A 176 -8.79 -16.75 -4.72
C LEU A 176 -9.80 -15.87 -5.51
N PRO A 177 -11.11 -15.93 -5.22
CA PRO A 177 -12.12 -15.17 -5.97
C PRO A 177 -12.01 -13.64 -5.79
N GLU A 178 -11.51 -13.19 -4.64
CA GLU A 178 -11.44 -11.78 -4.25
C GLU A 178 -10.00 -11.26 -4.16
N LEU A 179 -9.17 -11.62 -5.15
CA LEU A 179 -7.75 -11.24 -5.16
C LEU A 179 -7.52 -9.74 -5.43
N PHE A 180 -8.50 -9.05 -6.00
CA PHE A 180 -8.41 -7.64 -6.38
C PHE A 180 -9.28 -6.74 -5.49
N TYR A 181 -8.75 -5.56 -5.20
CA TYR A 181 -9.45 -4.47 -4.53
C TYR A 181 -9.05 -3.12 -5.14
N THR A 182 -9.88 -2.10 -4.89
CA THR A 182 -9.54 -0.73 -5.25
C THR A 182 -8.55 -0.18 -4.23
N SER A 183 -7.41 0.29 -4.70
CA SER A 183 -6.38 0.92 -3.89
C SER A 183 -5.95 2.23 -4.54
N PHE A 184 -4.93 2.86 -3.98
CA PHE A 184 -4.42 4.14 -4.44
C PHE A 184 -2.91 4.12 -4.44
N SER A 185 -2.30 4.87 -5.34
CA SER A 185 -0.87 5.13 -5.34
C SER A 185 -0.60 6.64 -5.35
N ARG A 186 0.53 7.04 -4.80
CA ARG A 186 0.96 8.44 -4.78
C ARG A 186 2.34 8.58 -5.37
N THR A 187 2.50 9.54 -6.29
CA THR A 187 3.80 9.90 -6.87
C THR A 187 4.45 11.01 -6.07
N TYR A 188 5.76 10.87 -5.85
CA TYR A 188 6.55 11.91 -5.20
C TYR A 188 7.86 12.11 -5.96
N GLY A 189 8.02 13.27 -6.58
CA GLY A 189 9.15 13.55 -7.46
C GLY A 189 9.20 12.61 -8.68
N TYR A 190 10.41 12.26 -9.10
CA TYR A 190 10.67 11.36 -10.24
C TYR A 190 10.72 9.87 -9.87
N ARG A 191 10.14 9.50 -8.72
CA ARG A 191 10.22 8.12 -8.20
C ARG A 191 9.00 7.31 -8.60
N GLN A 192 9.13 5.98 -8.45
CA GLN A 192 8.01 5.08 -8.65
C GLN A 192 6.86 5.46 -7.70
N PRO A 193 5.60 5.40 -8.17
CA PRO A 193 4.44 5.60 -7.31
C PRO A 193 4.47 4.59 -6.16
N ILE A 194 4.18 5.06 -4.93
CA ILE A 194 4.05 4.17 -3.79
C ILE A 194 2.58 3.84 -3.54
N ALA A 195 2.28 2.56 -3.30
CA ALA A 195 0.93 2.13 -2.99
C ALA A 195 0.55 2.48 -1.54
N ALA A 196 -0.72 2.81 -1.32
CA ALA A 196 -1.26 3.10 0.00
C ALA A 196 -1.03 1.94 0.98
N SER A 197 -1.22 0.71 0.52
CA SER A 197 -0.95 -0.50 1.31
C SER A 197 0.49 -0.61 1.78
N ASP A 198 1.45 -0.27 0.91
CA ASP A 198 2.88 -0.36 1.23
C ASP A 198 3.25 0.67 2.32
N VAL A 199 2.68 1.87 2.25
CA VAL A 199 2.85 2.90 3.29
C VAL A 199 2.23 2.47 4.61
N VAL A 200 1.02 1.93 4.60
CA VAL A 200 0.35 1.43 5.81
C VAL A 200 1.19 0.33 6.48
N CYS A 201 1.67 -0.65 5.71
CA CYS A 201 2.54 -1.70 6.23
C CYS A 201 3.83 -1.13 6.84
N ALA A 202 4.45 -0.14 6.19
CA ALA A 202 5.66 0.50 6.67
C ALA A 202 5.45 1.27 7.99
N VAL A 203 4.35 2.02 8.07
CA VAL A 203 3.97 2.81 9.26
C VAL A 203 3.65 1.88 10.44
N ASN A 204 2.85 0.84 10.20
CA ASN A 204 2.51 -0.15 11.23
C ASN A 204 3.76 -0.87 11.75
N ALA A 205 4.69 -1.21 10.88
CA ALA A 205 5.96 -1.84 11.28
C ALA A 205 6.84 -0.91 12.13
N LEU A 206 6.91 0.39 11.79
CA LEU A 206 7.65 1.37 12.59
C LEU A 206 7.07 1.49 14.01
N LEU A 207 5.74 1.54 14.12
CA LEU A 207 5.04 1.60 15.39
C LEU A 207 5.21 0.32 16.21
N GLU A 208 5.13 -0.84 15.58
CA GLU A 208 5.25 -2.14 16.27
C GLU A 208 6.66 -2.35 16.84
N VAL A 209 7.71 -2.01 16.08
CA VAL A 209 9.09 -2.09 16.56
C VAL A 209 9.32 -1.12 17.71
N GLY A 210 8.78 0.11 17.62
CA GLY A 210 8.81 1.08 18.70
C GLY A 210 8.12 0.59 19.97
N SER A 211 6.94 0.00 19.83
CA SER A 211 6.18 -0.58 20.93
C SER A 211 6.92 -1.75 21.59
N LYS A 212 7.52 -2.65 20.80
CA LYS A 212 8.34 -3.76 21.31
C LYS A 212 9.57 -3.24 22.06
N ALA A 213 10.27 -2.24 21.53
CA ALA A 213 11.42 -1.61 22.17
C ALA A 213 11.05 -0.89 23.48
N SER A 214 9.87 -0.25 23.53
CA SER A 214 9.34 0.34 24.76
C SER A 214 9.04 -0.73 25.82
N ALA A 215 8.40 -1.84 25.42
CA ALA A 215 8.05 -2.93 26.33
C ALA A 215 9.28 -3.61 26.93
N THR A 216 10.34 -3.84 26.13
CA THR A 216 11.59 -4.42 26.64
C THR A 216 12.34 -3.47 27.57
N ALA A 217 12.33 -2.16 27.30
CA ALA A 217 12.92 -1.16 28.20
C ALA A 217 12.19 -1.10 29.55
N ALA A 218 10.85 -1.15 29.53
CA ALA A 218 10.05 -1.20 30.75
C ALA A 218 10.31 -2.48 31.57
N ALA A 219 10.43 -3.64 30.91
CA ALA A 219 10.76 -4.91 31.56
C ALA A 219 12.15 -4.89 32.22
N ASN A 220 13.10 -4.13 31.67
CA ASN A 220 14.47 -3.99 32.20
C ASN A 220 14.61 -2.87 33.24
N GLY A 221 13.50 -2.25 33.70
CA GLY A 221 13.51 -1.17 34.68
C GLY A 221 14.06 0.16 34.16
N GLY A 222 14.15 0.33 32.84
CA GLY A 222 14.59 1.57 32.21
C GLY A 222 13.43 2.55 32.00
N ASP A 223 13.60 3.80 32.44
CA ASP A 223 12.60 4.88 32.31
C ASP A 223 12.41 5.37 30.85
N ASN A 224 13.22 4.86 29.92
CA ASN A 224 13.22 5.25 28.51
C ASN A 224 12.13 4.56 27.66
N GLY A 225 11.24 3.77 28.25
CA GLY A 225 10.17 3.09 27.49
C GLY A 225 9.26 4.08 26.77
N ALA A 226 8.72 5.05 27.51
CA ALA A 226 7.82 6.07 26.96
C ALA A 226 8.48 6.93 25.87
N SER A 227 9.75 7.31 26.05
CA SER A 227 10.49 8.08 25.05
C SER A 227 10.71 7.29 23.76
N ASN A 228 11.05 6.00 23.84
CA ASN A 228 11.21 5.14 22.67
C ASN A 228 9.93 5.01 21.84
N PHE A 229 8.77 4.85 22.50
CA PHE A 229 7.48 4.82 21.81
C PHE A 229 7.17 6.15 21.12
N VAL A 230 7.38 7.28 21.81
CA VAL A 230 7.15 8.62 21.25
C VAL A 230 8.06 8.87 20.04
N HIS A 231 9.32 8.44 20.09
CA HIS A 231 10.22 8.53 18.94
C HIS A 231 9.72 7.72 17.74
N ALA A 232 9.28 6.47 17.97
CA ALA A 232 8.72 5.65 16.91
C ALA A 232 7.41 6.22 16.34
N PHE A 233 6.57 6.81 17.19
CA PHE A 233 5.36 7.50 16.77
C PHE A 233 5.69 8.71 15.88
N ASN A 234 6.65 9.52 16.26
CA ASN A 234 7.09 10.66 15.45
C ASN A 234 7.72 10.20 14.11
N ASP A 235 8.54 9.15 14.13
CA ASP A 235 9.10 8.56 12.90
C ASP A 235 7.99 8.05 11.96
N ALA A 236 6.96 7.41 12.52
CA ALA A 236 5.80 6.93 11.78
C ALA A 236 4.99 8.10 11.19
N MET A 237 4.78 9.17 11.95
CA MET A 237 4.11 10.39 11.47
C MET A 237 4.91 11.08 10.37
N ASP A 238 6.23 11.16 10.51
CA ASP A 238 7.12 11.72 9.48
C ASP A 238 7.11 10.87 8.20
N CYS A 239 6.95 9.54 8.32
CA CYS A 239 6.81 8.63 7.18
C CYS A 239 5.57 8.94 6.32
N LEU A 240 4.44 9.35 6.94
CA LEU A 240 3.20 9.67 6.23
C LEU A 240 3.35 10.87 5.27
N THR A 241 4.26 11.79 5.58
CA THR A 241 4.50 12.98 4.76
C THR A 241 5.19 12.66 3.42
N LEU A 242 5.73 11.45 3.26
CA LEU A 242 6.52 10.99 2.11
C LEU A 242 7.77 11.83 1.78
N LYS A 243 8.05 12.89 2.55
CA LYS A 243 9.24 13.74 2.41
C LYS A 243 10.50 12.99 2.82
N ARG A 244 10.41 12.19 3.90
CA ARG A 244 11.53 11.41 4.46
C ARG A 244 11.50 9.97 3.97
N THR A 245 11.92 9.76 2.73
CA THR A 245 11.88 8.43 2.10
C THR A 245 12.82 7.40 2.72
N GLY A 246 13.85 7.84 3.45
CA GLY A 246 14.70 6.92 4.21
C GLY A 246 13.92 6.17 5.30
N LEU A 247 12.98 6.86 5.97
CA LEU A 247 12.11 6.26 6.98
C LEU A 247 11.12 5.27 6.37
N LEU A 248 10.58 5.60 5.19
CA LEU A 248 9.70 4.72 4.45
C LEU A 248 10.40 3.41 4.04
N THR A 249 11.59 3.50 3.44
CA THR A 249 12.38 2.31 3.09
C THR A 249 12.73 1.48 4.33
N ARG A 250 13.08 2.14 5.44
CA ARG A 250 13.31 1.48 6.73
C ARG A 250 12.05 0.78 7.22
N GLY A 251 10.90 1.44 7.20
CA GLY A 251 9.61 0.88 7.62
C GLY A 251 9.21 -0.34 6.78
N ILE A 252 9.39 -0.26 5.46
CA ILE A 252 9.18 -1.41 4.56
C ILE A 252 10.12 -2.56 4.95
N GLN A 253 11.40 -2.29 5.20
CA GLN A 253 12.33 -3.34 5.60
C GLN A 253 11.98 -3.95 6.96
N LEU A 254 11.54 -3.15 7.92
CA LEU A 254 11.05 -3.63 9.22
C LEU A 254 9.79 -4.47 9.05
N SER A 255 8.86 -4.05 8.20
CA SER A 255 7.63 -4.80 7.90
C SER A 255 7.96 -6.20 7.39
N LYS A 256 8.94 -6.32 6.49
CA LYS A 256 9.42 -7.61 5.99
C LYS A 256 10.05 -8.48 7.07
N ASN A 257 10.76 -7.89 8.04
CA ASN A 257 11.42 -8.62 9.11
C ASN A 257 10.45 -9.08 10.21
N LEU A 258 9.26 -8.48 10.29
CA LEU A 258 8.23 -8.84 11.28
C LEU A 258 7.38 -10.04 10.87
N GLN A 259 7.48 -10.47 9.60
CA GLN A 259 6.63 -11.46 8.94
C GLN A 259 7.32 -12.81 8.82
#